data_AF-A0A4Q7NSK9-F1
#
_entry.id   AF-A0A4Q7NSK9-F1
#
_cell.length_a   1.000
_cell.length_b   1.000
_cell.length_c   1.000
_cell.angle_alpha   90.00
_cell.angle_beta   90.00
_cell.angle_gamma   90.00
#
_symmetry.space_group_name_H-M   'P 1'
#
loop_
_entity.id
_entity.type
_entity.pdbx_description
1 polymer ?
#
loop_
_entity_poly.entity_id
_entity_poly.type
_entity_poly.pdbx_seq_one_letter_code
_entity_poly.pdbx_strand_id
1 'polypeptide(L)'
;MDPAGVAQQLQRLGGFASVELHDADLVPPWLPLSAALDGSALRPRVEATGRALGPSVQPRVAASVAQLGLAARLVTPVVAAAVLGARLQPAGAHWQDVLGGPVPLSLPPDALEPATTDELEAHLVAVVEGPLRALARAVTGAYAVPEQTAAGNTASALAGAAAVVPGAQRWVLAGLGASSLAGTWEARGGRFRRRSCCGVWQAAGGRVHPAALCGDCVLA
;
A
#
# COMPACT_ATOMS: atom_id res chain seq x y z
N MET A 1 -21.96 -2.59 14.48
CA MET A 1 -20.55 -2.78 14.90
C MET A 1 -20.03 -1.43 15.35
N ASP A 2 -19.32 -1.37 16.47
CA ASP A 2 -18.76 -0.12 17.01
C ASP A 2 -17.44 0.23 16.30
N PRO A 3 -17.33 1.42 15.64
CA PRO A 3 -16.11 1.88 14.97
C PRO A 3 -14.85 1.85 15.87
N ALA A 4 -14.99 2.22 17.15
CA ALA A 4 -13.89 2.18 18.11
C ALA A 4 -13.42 0.74 18.37
N GLY A 5 -14.36 -0.20 18.42
CA GLY A 5 -14.08 -1.64 18.52
C GLY A 5 -13.28 -2.17 17.33
N VAL A 6 -13.60 -1.74 16.10
CA VAL A 6 -12.85 -2.10 14.88
C VAL A 6 -11.44 -1.52 14.91
N ALA A 7 -11.28 -0.24 15.25
CA ALA A 7 -9.97 0.40 15.35
C ALA A 7 -9.06 -0.31 16.37
N GLN A 8 -9.60 -0.71 17.53
CA GLN A 8 -8.85 -1.50 18.51
C GLN A 8 -8.46 -2.89 17.99
N GLN A 9 -9.32 -3.56 17.21
CA GLN A 9 -8.98 -4.83 16.57
C GLN A 9 -7.87 -4.67 15.53
N LEU A 10 -7.92 -3.62 14.71
CA LEU A 10 -6.86 -3.27 13.77
C LEU A 10 -5.53 -3.01 14.50
N GLN A 11 -5.57 -2.27 15.62
CA GLN A 11 -4.39 -2.03 16.46
C GLN A 11 -3.81 -3.33 17.02
N ARG A 12 -4.65 -4.29 17.44
CA ARG A 12 -4.22 -5.60 17.93
C ARG A 12 -3.61 -6.49 16.84
N LEU A 13 -4.08 -6.39 15.59
CA LEU A 13 -3.43 -7.05 14.44
C LEU A 13 -2.00 -6.51 14.22
N GLY A 14 -1.79 -5.22 14.53
CA GLY A 14 -0.47 -4.60 14.50
C GLY A 14 0.09 -4.44 13.09
N GLY A 15 1.38 -4.08 13.02
CA GLY A 15 2.11 -3.96 11.76
C GLY A 15 1.41 -3.05 10.74
N PHE A 16 1.21 -3.56 9.52
CA PHE A 16 0.58 -2.82 8.44
C PHE A 16 -0.94 -2.63 8.61
N ALA A 17 -1.60 -3.40 9.48
CA ALA A 17 -3.05 -3.31 9.73
C ALA A 17 -3.41 -2.27 10.81
N SER A 18 -2.49 -1.96 11.71
CA SER A 18 -2.69 -0.99 12.81
C SER A 18 -3.06 0.39 12.30
N VAL A 19 -3.95 1.10 13.00
CA VAL A 19 -4.34 2.48 12.71
C VAL A 19 -4.62 3.21 14.02
N GLU A 20 -4.34 4.51 14.04
CA GLU A 20 -4.71 5.42 15.12
C GLU A 20 -5.97 6.19 14.74
N LEU A 21 -6.70 6.70 15.72
CA LEU A 21 -7.80 7.64 15.52
C LEU A 21 -7.37 9.02 16.03
N HIS A 22 -7.79 10.08 15.35
CA HIS A 22 -7.60 11.46 15.81
C HIS A 22 -8.93 12.20 15.92
N ASP A 23 -9.15 12.86 17.07
CA ASP A 23 -10.37 13.65 17.34
C ASP A 23 -10.19 15.15 17.03
N ALA A 24 -8.96 15.60 16.81
CA ALA A 24 -8.60 17.00 16.61
C ALA A 24 -7.68 17.16 15.41
N ASP A 25 -7.51 18.41 14.97
CA ASP A 25 -6.57 18.76 13.92
C ASP A 25 -5.15 18.31 14.29
N LEU A 26 -4.59 17.46 13.44
CA LEU A 26 -3.24 16.96 13.64
C LEU A 26 -2.22 18.03 13.20
N VAL A 27 -1.21 18.23 14.05
CA VAL A 27 -0.08 19.13 13.80
C VAL A 27 1.14 18.34 13.29
N PRO A 28 2.17 19.01 12.74
CA PRO A 28 3.42 18.33 12.38
C PRO A 28 3.95 17.43 13.52
N PRO A 29 4.45 16.22 13.21
CA PRO A 29 4.90 15.75 11.89
C PRO A 29 3.82 15.04 11.05
N TRP A 30 2.54 15.11 11.43
CA TRP A 30 1.47 14.52 10.63
C TRP A 30 1.26 15.29 9.32
N LEU A 31 1.17 14.55 8.23
CA LEU A 31 0.88 15.04 6.89
C LEU A 31 -0.46 14.48 6.43
N PRO A 32 -1.31 15.27 5.75
CA PRO A 32 -2.52 14.73 5.17
C PRO A 32 -2.13 13.68 4.11
N LEU A 33 -2.88 12.57 4.07
CA LEU A 33 -2.63 11.51 3.10
C LEU A 33 -2.73 12.04 1.66
N SER A 34 -3.61 13.01 1.42
CA SER A 34 -3.74 13.69 0.11
C SER A 34 -2.41 14.21 -0.42
N ALA A 35 -1.51 14.70 0.45
CA ALA A 35 -0.19 15.18 0.03
C ALA A 35 0.73 14.06 -0.48
N ALA A 36 0.53 12.81 -0.04
CA ALA A 36 1.21 11.66 -0.66
C ALA A 36 0.55 11.26 -1.99
N LEU A 37 -0.79 11.33 -2.06
CA LEU A 37 -1.56 10.93 -3.24
C LEU A 37 -1.39 11.88 -4.43
N ASP A 38 -1.21 13.18 -4.17
CA ASP A 38 -0.91 14.20 -5.19
C ASP A 38 0.60 14.34 -5.48
N GLY A 39 1.44 13.67 -4.68
CA GLY A 39 2.89 13.64 -4.85
C GLY A 39 3.66 14.75 -4.15
N SER A 40 3.00 15.77 -3.59
CA SER A 40 3.64 16.94 -2.97
C SER A 40 4.54 16.58 -1.78
N ALA A 41 4.19 15.53 -1.04
CA ALA A 41 4.95 15.03 0.11
C ALA A 41 5.83 13.80 -0.20
N LEU A 42 5.95 13.35 -1.46
CA LEU A 42 6.70 12.13 -1.77
C LEU A 42 8.22 12.33 -1.81
N ARG A 43 8.71 13.55 -2.08
CA ARG A 43 10.16 13.78 -2.27
C ARG A 43 11.00 13.36 -1.06
N PRO A 44 10.73 13.84 0.18
CA PRO A 44 11.51 13.43 1.34
C PRO A 44 11.52 11.91 1.55
N ARG A 45 10.36 11.27 1.35
CA ARG A 45 10.19 9.81 1.44
C ARG A 45 11.06 9.07 0.43
N VAL A 46 11.03 9.49 -0.83
CA VAL A 46 11.79 8.85 -1.92
C VAL A 46 13.29 8.99 -1.67
N GLU A 47 13.75 10.17 -1.28
CA GLU A 47 15.16 10.40 -0.95
C GLU A 47 15.61 9.58 0.26
N ALA A 48 14.79 9.51 1.31
CA ALA A 48 15.08 8.70 2.49
C ALA A 48 15.10 7.20 2.15
N THR A 49 14.16 6.75 1.32
CA THR A 49 14.13 5.36 0.82
C THR A 49 15.38 5.05 -0.01
N GLY A 50 15.81 5.96 -0.88
CA GLY A 50 17.04 5.79 -1.66
C GLY A 50 18.29 5.67 -0.78
N ARG A 51 18.42 6.55 0.23
CA ARG A 51 19.51 6.46 1.21
C ARG A 51 19.52 5.13 1.95
N ALA A 52 18.35 4.63 2.36
CA ALA A 52 18.21 3.36 3.06
C ALA A 52 18.55 2.15 2.17
N LEU A 53 18.21 2.21 0.88
CA LEU A 53 18.53 1.14 -0.08
C LEU A 53 19.99 1.17 -0.56
N GLY A 54 20.65 2.31 -0.45
CA GLY A 54 22.08 2.47 -0.75
C GLY A 54 22.39 3.31 -1.98
N PRO A 55 23.65 3.73 -2.15
CA PRO A 55 24.07 4.77 -3.10
C PRO A 55 23.95 4.36 -4.57
N SER A 56 23.85 3.06 -4.88
CA SER A 56 23.72 2.54 -6.24
C SER A 56 22.28 2.52 -6.76
N VAL A 57 21.30 2.87 -5.92
CA VAL A 57 19.88 2.79 -6.28
C VAL A 57 19.45 4.02 -7.08
N GLN A 58 18.88 3.78 -8.26
CA GLN A 58 18.34 4.84 -9.09
C GLN A 58 17.13 5.50 -8.42
N PRO A 59 16.92 6.82 -8.56
CA PRO A 59 15.78 7.53 -7.96
C PRO A 59 14.42 6.90 -8.26
N ARG A 60 14.21 6.42 -9.50
CA ARG A 60 12.97 5.71 -9.88
C ARG A 60 12.74 4.40 -9.12
N VAL A 61 13.80 3.69 -8.74
CA VAL A 61 13.69 2.45 -7.95
C VAL A 61 13.35 2.80 -6.50
N ALA A 62 13.99 3.83 -5.94
CA ALA A 62 13.62 4.36 -4.63
C ALA A 62 12.15 4.80 -4.60
N ALA A 63 11.68 5.49 -5.65
CA ALA A 63 10.27 5.88 -5.80
C ALA A 63 9.32 4.67 -5.91
N SER A 64 9.72 3.64 -6.66
CA SER A 64 8.96 2.39 -6.78
C SER A 64 8.82 1.69 -5.42
N VAL A 65 9.90 1.59 -4.65
CA VAL A 65 9.90 0.96 -3.31
C VAL A 65 9.12 1.80 -2.30
N ALA A 66 9.27 3.12 -2.33
CA ALA A 66 8.50 4.04 -1.49
C ALA A 66 7.00 3.89 -1.76
N GLN A 67 6.59 3.87 -3.03
CA GLN A 67 5.20 3.66 -3.41
C GLN A 67 4.67 2.28 -2.99
N LEU A 68 5.47 1.21 -3.15
CA LEU A 68 5.06 -0.12 -2.70
C LEU A 68 4.78 -0.13 -1.18
N GLY A 69 5.65 0.46 -0.38
CA GLY A 69 5.47 0.53 1.08
C GLY A 69 4.23 1.34 1.48
N LEU A 70 4.00 2.50 0.84
CA LEU A 70 2.82 3.33 1.07
C LEU A 70 1.53 2.62 0.60
N ALA A 71 1.55 1.95 -0.56
CA ALA A 71 0.41 1.18 -1.06
C ALA A 71 0.06 0.03 -0.11
N ALA A 72 1.07 -0.72 0.37
CA ALA A 72 0.88 -1.76 1.38
C ALA A 72 0.25 -1.17 2.65
N ARG A 73 0.76 -0.02 3.09
CA ARG A 73 0.24 0.64 4.29
C ARG A 73 -1.22 1.11 4.16
N LEU A 74 -1.63 1.55 2.98
CA LEU A 74 -3.00 1.99 2.74
C LEU A 74 -3.97 0.82 2.59
N VAL A 75 -3.56 -0.24 1.89
CA VAL A 75 -4.48 -1.32 1.55
C VAL A 75 -4.65 -2.35 2.66
N THR A 76 -3.61 -2.62 3.46
CA THR A 76 -3.70 -3.64 4.52
C THR A 76 -4.76 -3.31 5.58
N PRO A 77 -4.90 -2.08 6.12
CA PRO A 77 -5.98 -1.74 7.03
C PRO A 77 -7.36 -1.83 6.39
N VAL A 78 -7.50 -1.46 5.11
CA VAL A 78 -8.77 -1.58 4.37
C VAL A 78 -9.21 -3.04 4.26
N VAL A 79 -8.27 -3.92 3.90
CA VAL A 79 -8.50 -5.37 3.83
C VAL A 79 -8.82 -5.94 5.23
N ALA A 80 -8.09 -5.53 6.26
CA ALA A 80 -8.32 -5.97 7.62
C ALA A 80 -9.69 -5.52 8.16
N ALA A 81 -10.09 -4.28 7.90
CA ALA A 81 -11.41 -3.77 8.26
C ALA A 81 -12.51 -4.58 7.55
N ALA A 82 -12.33 -4.92 6.27
CA ALA A 82 -13.28 -5.74 5.53
C ALA A 82 -13.41 -7.16 6.12
N VAL A 83 -12.32 -7.79 6.59
CA VAL A 83 -12.39 -9.06 7.34
C VAL A 83 -13.26 -8.92 8.59
N LEU A 84 -13.20 -7.77 9.24
CA LEU A 84 -14.01 -7.46 10.41
C LEU A 84 -15.44 -7.04 10.05
N GLY A 85 -15.81 -6.90 8.77
CA GLY A 85 -17.16 -6.48 8.35
C GLY A 85 -17.37 -4.96 8.36
N ALA A 86 -16.28 -4.19 8.25
CA ALA A 86 -16.31 -2.73 8.22
C ALA A 86 -15.56 -2.18 7.00
N ARG A 87 -16.10 -1.11 6.39
CA ARG A 87 -15.39 -0.33 5.37
C ARG A 87 -14.52 0.71 6.08
N LEU A 88 -13.29 0.88 5.60
CA LEU A 88 -12.36 1.92 6.06
C LEU A 88 -12.16 2.94 4.94
N GLN A 89 -12.62 4.18 5.15
CA GLN A 89 -12.41 5.29 4.23
C GLN A 89 -11.06 5.96 4.50
N PRO A 90 -10.09 5.92 3.56
CA PRO A 90 -8.80 6.60 3.75
C PRO A 90 -8.90 8.13 3.55
N ALA A 91 -10.07 8.66 3.21
CA ALA A 91 -10.29 10.09 3.11
C ALA A 91 -10.12 10.74 4.49
N GLY A 92 -9.45 11.90 4.56
CA GLY A 92 -9.13 12.57 5.82
C GLY A 92 -8.01 11.89 6.65
N ALA A 93 -7.44 10.78 6.16
CA ALA A 93 -6.33 10.13 6.85
C ALA A 93 -5.08 11.02 6.86
N HIS A 94 -4.27 10.85 7.90
CA HIS A 94 -2.97 11.47 8.05
C HIS A 94 -1.89 10.41 8.24
N TRP A 95 -0.67 10.71 7.81
CA TRP A 95 0.47 9.81 7.92
C TRP A 95 1.71 10.56 8.41
N GLN A 96 2.68 9.84 8.95
CA GLN A 96 3.99 10.40 9.28
C GLN A 96 5.07 9.81 8.37
N ASP A 97 5.93 10.65 7.81
CA ASP A 97 7.06 10.18 7.01
C ASP A 97 8.22 9.70 7.89
N VAL A 98 8.10 8.47 8.38
CA VAL A 98 9.13 7.79 9.18
C VAL A 98 9.56 6.48 8.52
N LEU A 99 10.86 6.17 8.60
CA LEU A 99 11.43 4.90 8.15
C LEU A 99 11.51 3.89 9.30
N GLY A 100 11.78 2.63 8.97
CA GLY A 100 12.00 1.56 9.94
C GLY A 100 10.78 0.67 10.22
N GLY A 101 9.64 0.97 9.61
CA GLY A 101 8.43 0.16 9.74
C GLY A 101 7.26 0.66 8.88
N PRO A 102 6.05 0.14 9.09
CA PRO A 102 4.83 0.73 8.54
C PRO A 102 4.74 2.19 9.01
N VAL A 103 4.46 3.12 8.09
CA VAL A 103 4.29 4.53 8.49
C VAL A 103 3.08 4.64 9.45
N PRO A 104 3.13 5.44 10.52
CA PRO A 104 1.96 5.75 11.31
C PRO A 104 0.85 6.28 10.41
N LEU A 105 -0.38 5.80 10.64
CA LEU A 105 -1.58 6.20 9.91
C LEU A 105 -2.65 6.51 10.95
N SER A 106 -3.18 7.72 10.89
CA SER A 106 -4.26 8.17 11.74
C SER A 106 -5.48 8.49 10.90
N LEU A 107 -6.66 8.08 11.37
CA LEU A 107 -7.94 8.21 10.68
C LEU A 107 -8.90 9.09 11.49
N PRO A 108 -9.82 9.81 10.82
CA PRO A 108 -10.89 10.48 11.55
C PRO A 108 -11.83 9.42 12.17
N PRO A 109 -12.59 9.77 13.23
CA PRO A 109 -13.38 8.79 13.98
C PRO A 109 -14.51 8.14 13.18
N ASP A 110 -14.97 8.80 12.12
CA ASP A 110 -16.02 8.36 11.19
C ASP A 110 -15.46 7.59 9.98
N ALA A 111 -14.15 7.36 9.90
CA ALA A 111 -13.55 6.61 8.78
C ALA A 111 -13.97 5.13 8.72
N LEU A 112 -14.53 4.59 9.80
CA LEU A 112 -14.89 3.18 9.94
C LEU A 112 -16.39 3.02 10.08
N GLU A 113 -16.98 2.27 9.16
CA GLU A 113 -18.42 2.02 9.17
C GLU A 113 -18.74 0.54 8.89
N PRO A 114 -19.78 -0.04 9.50
CA PRO A 114 -20.28 -1.35 9.10
C PRO A 114 -20.70 -1.35 7.62
N ALA A 115 -20.45 -2.45 6.93
CA ALA A 115 -20.86 -2.61 5.54
C ALA A 115 -21.21 -4.07 5.22
N THR A 116 -22.07 -4.26 4.24
CA THR A 116 -22.39 -5.57 3.66
C THR A 116 -21.21 -6.10 2.84
N THR A 117 -21.22 -7.39 2.53
CA THR A 117 -20.17 -8.01 1.71
C THR A 117 -20.01 -7.31 0.36
N ASP A 118 -21.11 -7.04 -0.34
CA ASP A 118 -21.08 -6.43 -1.67
C ASP A 118 -20.53 -4.99 -1.63
N GLU A 119 -20.90 -4.22 -0.59
CA GLU A 119 -20.35 -2.88 -0.36
C GLU A 119 -18.85 -2.93 -0.07
N LEU A 120 -18.37 -3.94 0.67
CA LEU A 120 -16.95 -4.12 0.94
C LEU A 120 -16.16 -4.47 -0.32
N GLU A 121 -16.66 -5.37 -1.17
CA GLU A 121 -16.01 -5.70 -2.44
C GLU A 121 -15.92 -4.47 -3.35
N ALA A 122 -17.02 -3.74 -3.50
CA ALA A 122 -17.05 -2.50 -4.27
C ALA A 122 -16.09 -1.44 -3.68
N HIS A 123 -16.03 -1.33 -2.36
CA HIS A 123 -15.11 -0.40 -1.68
C HIS A 123 -13.64 -0.76 -1.91
N LEU A 124 -13.28 -2.04 -1.90
CA LEU A 124 -11.91 -2.49 -2.20
C LEU A 124 -11.50 -2.09 -3.63
N VAL A 125 -12.39 -2.27 -4.61
CA VAL A 125 -12.15 -1.80 -5.98
C VAL A 125 -12.01 -0.27 -6.03
N ALA A 126 -12.87 0.46 -5.32
CA ALA A 126 -12.83 1.92 -5.27
C ALA A 126 -11.52 2.45 -4.65
N VAL A 127 -11.00 1.81 -3.60
CA VAL A 127 -9.70 2.15 -2.99
C VAL A 127 -8.55 1.92 -3.98
N VAL A 128 -8.64 0.86 -4.79
CA VAL A 128 -7.64 0.60 -5.83
C VAL A 128 -7.70 1.64 -6.96
N GLU A 129 -8.89 1.90 -7.50
CA GLU A 129 -9.08 2.84 -8.61
C GLU A 129 -8.90 4.32 -8.21
N GLY A 130 -9.12 4.65 -6.94
CA GLY A 130 -8.98 6.00 -6.40
C GLY A 130 -7.58 6.24 -5.80
N PRO A 131 -7.42 6.17 -4.47
CA PRO A 131 -6.19 6.57 -3.79
C PRO A 131 -4.96 5.78 -4.22
N LEU A 132 -5.04 4.45 -4.40
CA LEU A 132 -3.86 3.66 -4.80
C LEU A 132 -3.42 3.98 -6.24
N ARG A 133 -4.37 4.21 -7.15
CA ARG A 133 -4.09 4.67 -8.51
C ARG A 133 -3.54 6.10 -8.53
N ALA A 134 -4.01 6.99 -7.66
CA ALA A 134 -3.46 8.33 -7.51
C ALA A 134 -2.00 8.30 -7.07
N LEU A 135 -1.68 7.51 -6.04
CA LEU A 135 -0.32 7.28 -5.58
C LEU A 135 0.58 6.68 -6.69
N ALA A 136 0.05 5.73 -7.47
CA ALA A 136 0.77 5.18 -8.62
C ALA A 136 1.08 6.26 -9.67
N ARG A 137 0.11 7.12 -10.01
CA ARG A 137 0.30 8.24 -10.93
C ARG A 137 1.30 9.28 -10.42
N ALA A 138 1.32 9.53 -9.12
CA ALA A 138 2.26 10.48 -8.52
C ALA A 138 3.73 10.04 -8.77
N VAL A 139 4.03 8.75 -8.61
CA VAL A 139 5.39 8.26 -8.87
C VAL A 139 5.71 8.06 -10.36
N THR A 140 4.72 7.76 -11.20
CA THR A 140 4.94 7.68 -12.65
C THR A 140 5.26 9.05 -13.23
N GLY A 141 4.52 10.09 -12.82
CA GLY A 141 4.71 11.47 -13.28
C GLY A 141 5.99 12.12 -12.76
N ALA A 142 6.28 12.00 -11.47
CA ALA A 142 7.41 12.72 -10.85
C ALA A 142 8.76 11.99 -10.96
N TYR A 143 8.77 10.65 -11.10
CA TYR A 143 10.00 9.85 -11.03
C TYR A 143 10.17 8.85 -12.18
N ALA A 144 9.31 8.91 -13.20
CA ALA A 144 9.34 8.02 -14.36
C ALA A 144 9.33 6.52 -13.98
N VAL A 145 8.62 6.16 -12.90
CA VAL A 145 8.31 4.76 -12.61
C VAL A 145 7.37 4.26 -13.71
N PRO A 146 7.66 3.15 -14.41
CA PRO A 146 6.76 2.65 -15.45
C PRO A 146 5.37 2.32 -14.87
N GLU A 147 4.30 2.65 -15.59
CA GLU A 147 2.92 2.44 -15.12
C GLU A 147 2.65 1.00 -14.72
N GLN A 148 3.08 0.03 -15.54
CA GLN A 148 2.97 -1.40 -15.24
C GLN A 148 3.74 -1.81 -13.97
N THR A 149 4.81 -1.10 -13.62
CA THR A 149 5.56 -1.31 -12.38
C THR A 149 4.80 -0.74 -11.18
N ALA A 150 4.29 0.49 -11.28
CA ALA A 150 3.51 1.12 -10.20
C ALA A 150 2.19 0.36 -9.92
N ALA A 151 1.49 -0.08 -10.96
CA ALA A 151 0.29 -0.90 -10.82
C ALA A 151 0.63 -2.31 -10.29
N GLY A 152 1.72 -2.93 -10.77
CA GLY A 152 2.22 -4.19 -10.24
C GLY A 152 2.59 -4.11 -8.75
N ASN A 153 3.17 -2.99 -8.30
CA ASN A 153 3.40 -2.72 -6.88
C ASN A 153 2.10 -2.66 -6.07
N THR A 154 1.05 -2.02 -6.59
CA THR A 154 -0.28 -2.02 -5.95
C THR A 154 -0.84 -3.44 -5.84
N ALA A 155 -0.71 -4.27 -6.89
CA ALA A 155 -1.11 -5.68 -6.84
C ALA A 155 -0.29 -6.48 -5.80
N SER A 156 1.02 -6.23 -5.70
CA SER A 156 1.90 -6.83 -4.69
C SER A 156 1.54 -6.41 -3.27
N ALA A 157 1.16 -5.14 -3.05
CA ALA A 157 0.65 -4.66 -1.77
C ALA A 157 -0.64 -5.40 -1.34
N LEU A 158 -1.57 -5.61 -2.26
CA LEU A 158 -2.79 -6.42 -2.04
C LEU A 158 -2.44 -7.87 -1.68
N ALA A 159 -1.55 -8.51 -2.45
CA ALA A 159 -1.10 -9.88 -2.17
C ALA A 159 -0.41 -9.99 -0.81
N GLY A 160 0.42 -9.00 -0.44
CA GLY A 160 1.05 -8.90 0.86
C GLY A 160 0.05 -8.78 2.01
N ALA A 161 -1.07 -8.10 1.81
CA ALA A 161 -2.14 -8.03 2.82
C ALA A 161 -2.71 -9.42 3.14
N ALA A 162 -2.88 -10.30 2.15
CA ALA A 162 -3.35 -11.68 2.37
C ALA A 162 -2.37 -12.52 3.20
N ALA A 163 -1.07 -12.18 3.18
CA ALA A 163 -0.05 -12.89 3.96
C ALA A 163 -0.09 -12.54 5.45
N VAL A 164 -0.61 -11.36 5.82
CA VAL A 164 -0.58 -10.85 7.20
C VAL A 164 -1.96 -10.70 7.83
N VAL A 165 -3.04 -10.73 7.04
CA VAL A 165 -4.43 -10.64 7.53
C VAL A 165 -5.15 -11.98 7.31
N PRO A 166 -5.45 -12.73 8.38
CA PRO A 166 -6.24 -13.96 8.27
C PRO A 166 -7.63 -13.72 7.64
N GLY A 167 -8.06 -14.57 6.71
CA GLY A 167 -9.37 -14.46 6.05
C GLY A 167 -9.46 -13.37 4.97
N ALA A 168 -8.34 -12.73 4.62
CA ALA A 168 -8.31 -11.64 3.64
C ALA A 168 -8.46 -12.06 2.18
N GLN A 169 -8.42 -13.36 1.85
CA GLN A 169 -8.31 -13.86 0.48
C GLN A 169 -9.40 -13.27 -0.44
N ARG A 170 -10.66 -13.25 0.01
CA ARG A 170 -11.77 -12.72 -0.80
C ARG A 170 -11.61 -11.23 -1.12
N TRP A 171 -11.18 -10.44 -0.14
CA TRP A 171 -11.05 -8.98 -0.27
C TRP A 171 -9.85 -8.59 -1.13
N VAL A 172 -8.76 -9.35 -0.99
CA VAL A 172 -7.59 -9.20 -1.84
C VAL A 172 -7.94 -9.55 -3.28
N LEU A 173 -8.70 -10.62 -3.53
CA LEU A 173 -9.18 -10.96 -4.88
C LEU A 173 -10.11 -9.89 -5.45
N ALA A 174 -11.01 -9.31 -4.65
CA ALA A 174 -11.85 -8.19 -5.09
C ALA A 174 -11.00 -6.99 -5.53
N GLY A 175 -10.03 -6.58 -4.71
CA GLY A 175 -9.10 -5.48 -5.06
C GLY A 175 -8.23 -5.79 -6.29
N LEU A 176 -7.74 -7.02 -6.42
CA LEU A 176 -6.96 -7.47 -7.58
C LEU A 176 -7.77 -7.51 -8.89
N GLY A 177 -9.11 -7.55 -8.78
CA GLY A 177 -10.06 -7.48 -9.90
C GLY A 177 -10.27 -6.06 -10.45
N ALA A 178 -9.70 -5.02 -9.83
CA ALA A 178 -9.77 -3.66 -10.34
C ALA A 178 -9.14 -3.54 -11.75
N SER A 179 -9.80 -2.78 -12.63
CA SER A 179 -9.42 -2.66 -14.04
C SER A 179 -8.01 -2.08 -14.24
N SER A 180 -7.59 -1.16 -13.38
CA SER A 180 -6.25 -0.58 -13.37
C SER A 180 -5.13 -1.59 -13.05
N LEU A 181 -5.47 -2.76 -12.52
CA LEU A 181 -4.52 -3.85 -12.24
C LEU A 181 -4.54 -4.96 -13.30
N ALA A 182 -5.41 -4.86 -14.31
CA ALA A 182 -5.48 -5.84 -15.39
C ALA A 182 -4.12 -6.02 -16.08
N GLY A 183 -3.68 -7.28 -16.22
CA GLY A 183 -2.41 -7.59 -16.88
C GLY A 183 -1.14 -7.20 -16.10
N THR A 184 -1.25 -6.87 -14.81
CA THR A 184 -0.09 -6.51 -13.96
C THR A 184 0.42 -7.67 -13.10
N TRP A 185 -0.38 -8.72 -12.96
CA TRP A 185 -0.08 -9.89 -12.14
C TRP A 185 -0.62 -11.18 -12.78
N GLU A 186 -0.22 -12.32 -12.21
CA GLU A 186 -0.75 -13.65 -12.54
C GLU A 186 -0.71 -14.58 -11.32
N ALA A 187 -1.58 -15.60 -11.33
CA ALA A 187 -1.46 -16.73 -10.42
C ALA A 187 -0.64 -17.83 -11.09
N ARG A 188 0.61 -18.04 -10.64
CA ARG A 188 1.51 -19.08 -11.16
C ARG A 188 1.71 -20.15 -10.09
N GLY A 189 1.27 -21.38 -10.37
CA GLY A 189 1.36 -22.48 -9.39
C GLY A 189 0.61 -22.20 -8.08
N GLY A 190 -0.53 -21.49 -8.16
CA GLY A 190 -1.32 -21.09 -6.99
C GLY A 190 -0.72 -19.93 -6.18
N ARG A 191 0.36 -19.29 -6.65
CA ARG A 191 1.00 -18.16 -5.98
C ARG A 191 0.87 -16.89 -6.82
N PHE A 192 0.72 -15.76 -6.14
CA PHE A 192 0.77 -14.45 -6.78
C PHE A 192 2.16 -14.18 -7.36
N ARG A 193 2.20 -13.60 -8.57
CA ARG A 193 3.43 -13.13 -9.20
C ARG A 193 3.14 -11.87 -10.00
N ARG A 194 4.03 -10.87 -9.94
CA ARG A 194 3.92 -9.69 -10.80
C ARG A 194 4.35 -10.00 -12.24
N ARG A 195 3.85 -9.21 -13.18
CA ARG A 195 4.29 -9.17 -14.59
C ARG A 195 5.34 -8.09 -14.85
N SER A 196 5.78 -7.39 -13.80
CA SER A 196 6.79 -6.33 -13.83
C SER A 196 7.80 -6.48 -12.68
N CYS A 197 9.00 -5.93 -12.86
CA CYS A 197 10.05 -5.92 -11.85
C CYS A 197 10.11 -4.55 -11.16
N CYS A 198 10.05 -4.52 -9.82
CA CYS A 198 10.18 -3.28 -9.04
C CYS A 198 11.62 -2.72 -8.96
N GLY A 199 12.62 -3.48 -9.41
CA GLY A 199 14.02 -3.05 -9.41
C GLY A 199 14.73 -3.10 -8.05
N VAL A 200 14.08 -3.56 -6.98
CA VAL A 200 14.64 -3.58 -5.61
C VAL A 200 15.97 -4.35 -5.49
N TRP A 201 16.20 -5.32 -6.38
CA TRP A 201 17.45 -6.07 -6.46
C TRP A 201 18.69 -5.18 -6.65
N GLN A 202 18.53 -3.95 -7.16
CA GLN A 202 19.64 -3.00 -7.30
C GLN A 202 20.28 -2.62 -5.95
N ALA A 203 19.52 -2.71 -4.84
CA ALA A 203 20.05 -2.51 -3.49
C ALA A 203 21.11 -3.55 -3.11
N ALA A 204 21.10 -4.74 -3.75
CA ALA A 204 22.07 -5.80 -3.54
C ALA A 204 23.30 -5.68 -4.47
N GLY A 205 23.77 -4.47 -4.75
CA GLY A 205 24.98 -4.23 -5.54
C GLY A 205 24.80 -4.37 -7.05
N GLY A 206 23.59 -4.17 -7.56
CA GLY A 206 23.35 -4.04 -9.00
C GLY A 206 23.57 -5.32 -9.82
N ARG A 207 23.44 -6.50 -9.21
CA ARG A 207 23.33 -7.78 -9.93
C ARG A 207 22.05 -8.52 -9.55
N VAL A 208 21.38 -9.09 -10.54
CA VAL A 208 20.21 -9.95 -10.30
C VAL A 208 20.72 -11.25 -9.68
N HIS A 209 20.37 -11.48 -8.41
CA HIS A 209 20.71 -12.69 -7.66
C HIS A 209 19.45 -13.19 -6.93
N PRO A 210 19.20 -14.50 -6.80
CA PRO A 210 17.98 -15.01 -6.17
C PRO A 210 17.71 -14.43 -4.77
N ALA A 211 18.76 -14.27 -3.95
CA ALA A 211 18.66 -13.66 -2.61
C ALA A 211 18.33 -12.15 -2.62
N ALA A 212 18.38 -11.49 -3.78
CA ALA A 212 18.07 -10.08 -3.98
C ALA A 212 16.69 -9.85 -4.65
N LEU A 213 15.97 -10.92 -4.97
CA LEU A 213 14.63 -10.84 -5.55
C LEU A 213 13.58 -10.74 -4.46
N CYS A 214 12.56 -9.92 -4.66
CA CYS A 214 11.37 -9.94 -3.83
C CYS A 214 10.53 -11.21 -4.10
N GLY A 215 9.69 -11.61 -3.14
CA GLY A 215 8.82 -12.79 -3.27
C GLY A 215 7.91 -12.79 -4.51
N ASP A 216 7.54 -11.62 -5.01
CA ASP A 216 6.63 -11.48 -6.15
C ASP A 216 7.35 -11.22 -7.49
N CYS A 217 8.66 -11.48 -7.56
CA CYS A 217 9.48 -11.05 -8.69
C CYS A 217 9.17 -11.85 -9.97
N VAL A 218 9.05 -11.14 -11.10
CA VAL A 218 8.95 -11.74 -12.44
C VAL A 218 10.27 -12.38 -12.93
N LEU A 219 11.38 -12.11 -12.23
CA LEU A 219 12.72 -12.65 -12.54
C LEU A 219 13.06 -13.92 -11.72
N ALA A 220 12.17 -14.32 -10.81
CA ALA A 220 12.28 -15.56 -10.04
C ALA A 220 11.72 -16.76 -10.82
#